data_AF-A0A519RGU7-F1
#
_entry.id   AF-A0A519RGU7-F1
#
_cell.length_a   1.000
_cell.length_b   1.000
_cell.length_c   1.000
_cell.angle_alpha   90.00
_cell.angle_beta   90.00
_cell.angle_gamma   90.00
#
_symmetry.space_group_name_H-M   'P 1'
#
loop_
_entity.id
_entity.type
_entity.pdbx_description
1 polymer ?
#
loop_
_entity_poly.entity_id
_entity_poly.type
_entity_poly.pdbx_seq_one_letter_code
_entity_poly.pdbx_strand_id
1 'polypeptide(L)'
;MKAKSRFPDSYIQDYRENIGKTIRNRREEKGYSQDELAEIMEIQRSTISKIENGKFSVSIDYLVKFAWYLDLEIILLPKEK
;
A
#
# COMPACT_ATOMS: atom_id res chain seq x y z
N MET A 1 -0.96 30.78 0.13
CA MET A 1 -0.61 30.15 1.42
C MET A 1 -1.21 28.75 1.44
N LYS A 2 -0.40 27.68 1.39
CA LYS A 2 -0.93 26.32 1.55
C LYS A 2 -1.14 26.08 3.04
N ALA A 3 -2.36 25.77 3.46
CA ALA A 3 -2.66 25.40 4.84
C ALA A 3 -1.72 24.26 5.25
N LYS A 4 -0.94 24.45 6.32
CA LYS A 4 -0.16 23.37 6.92
C LYS A 4 -1.16 22.27 7.32
N SER A 5 -0.94 21.07 6.81
CA SER A 5 -1.73 19.90 7.17
C SER A 5 -1.80 19.78 8.69
N ARG A 6 -3.00 19.58 9.23
CA ARG A 6 -3.24 19.36 10.67
C ARG A 6 -2.69 18.01 11.16
N PHE A 7 -2.17 17.19 10.25
CA PHE A 7 -1.56 15.89 10.50
C PHE A 7 -0.03 15.97 10.38
N PRO A 8 0.72 15.38 11.32
CA PRO A 8 2.17 15.20 11.16
C PRO A 8 2.46 14.40 9.88
N ASP A 9 3.39 14.86 9.05
CA ASP A 9 3.81 14.13 7.86
C ASP A 9 4.32 12.71 8.21
N SER A 10 4.92 12.55 9.40
CA SER A 10 5.31 11.26 9.94
C SER A 10 4.13 10.30 10.13
N TYR A 11 2.96 10.80 10.55
CA TYR A 11 1.77 9.96 10.76
C TYR A 11 1.32 9.32 9.44
N ILE A 12 1.29 10.10 8.35
CA ILE A 12 0.94 9.58 7.02
C ILE A 12 2.00 8.59 6.54
N GLN A 13 3.28 8.89 6.79
CA GLN A 13 4.39 8.03 6.40
C GLN A 13 4.32 6.67 7.11
N ASP A 14 4.03 6.64 8.41
CA ASP A 14 3.89 5.41 9.20
C ASP A 14 2.79 4.49 8.63
N TYR A 15 1.63 5.04 8.25
CA TYR A 15 0.58 4.26 7.59
C TYR A 15 1.02 3.71 6.23
N ARG A 16 1.72 4.51 5.42
CA ARG A 16 2.21 4.06 4.11
C ARG A 16 3.19 2.91 4.25
N GLU A 17 4.10 2.99 5.21
CA GLU A 17 5.08 1.92 5.46
C GLU A 17 4.41 0.66 5.99
N ASN A 18 3.44 0.78 6.90
CA ASN A 18 2.72 -0.38 7.43
C ASN A 18 1.89 -1.07 6.34
N ILE A 19 1.13 -0.31 5.54
CA ILE A 19 0.37 -0.84 4.41
C ILE A 19 1.30 -1.48 3.37
N GLY A 20 2.41 -0.81 3.04
CA GLY A 20 3.42 -1.32 2.10
C GLY A 20 4.03 -2.65 2.57
N LYS A 21 4.35 -2.77 3.87
CA LYS A 21 4.82 -4.01 4.48
C LYS A 21 3.77 -5.12 4.42
N THR A 22 2.51 -4.83 4.72
CA THR A 22 1.41 -5.82 4.61
C THR A 22 1.28 -6.35 3.19
N ILE A 23 1.28 -5.46 2.19
CA ILE A 23 1.22 -5.84 0.77
C ILE A 23 2.42 -6.72 0.40
N ARG A 24 3.63 -6.30 0.80
CA ARG A 24 4.86 -7.06 0.53
C ARG A 24 4.82 -8.46 1.11
N ASN A 25 4.48 -8.57 2.39
CA ASN A 25 4.45 -9.86 3.09
C ASN A 25 3.44 -10.79 2.42
N ARG A 26 2.24 -10.28 2.13
CA ARG A 26 1.20 -11.07 1.47
C ARG A 26 1.61 -11.49 0.05
N ARG A 27 2.27 -10.62 -0.71
CA ARG A 27 2.84 -10.97 -2.03
C ARG A 27 3.84 -12.13 -1.91
N GLU A 28 4.75 -12.04 -0.95
CA GLU A 28 5.78 -13.07 -0.70
C GLU A 28 5.16 -14.38 -0.23
N GLU A 29 4.12 -14.35 0.62
CA GLU A 29 3.35 -15.53 1.03
C GLU A 29 2.61 -16.22 -0.14
N LYS A 30 2.16 -15.46 -1.14
CA LYS A 30 1.59 -16.02 -2.39
C LYS A 30 2.68 -16.50 -3.37
N GLY A 31 3.96 -16.30 -3.05
CA GLY A 31 5.08 -16.74 -3.87
C GLY A 31 5.39 -15.86 -5.08
N TYR A 32 4.82 -14.66 -5.16
CA TYR A 32 5.05 -13.75 -6.28
C TYR A 32 6.28 -12.89 -6.07
N SER A 33 7.10 -12.72 -7.10
CA SER A 33 8.04 -11.62 -7.24
C SER A 33 7.30 -10.30 -7.50
N GLN A 34 8.01 -9.17 -7.37
CA GLN A 34 7.44 -7.86 -7.71
C GLN A 34 7.10 -7.74 -9.20
N ASP A 35 7.85 -8.42 -10.07
CA ASP A 35 7.63 -8.43 -11.51
C ASP A 35 6.40 -9.25 -11.89
N GLU A 36 6.21 -10.43 -11.29
CA GLU A 36 5.00 -11.24 -11.50
C GLU A 36 3.74 -10.53 -11.00
N LEU A 37 3.77 -9.91 -9.81
CA LEU A 37 2.61 -9.14 -9.34
C LEU A 37 2.33 -7.93 -10.24
N ALA A 38 3.38 -7.27 -10.74
CA ALA A 38 3.24 -6.15 -11.66
C ALA A 38 2.59 -6.57 -12.98
N GLU A 39 2.95 -7.73 -13.52
CA GLU A 39 2.35 -8.31 -14.72
C GLU A 39 0.87 -8.66 -14.48
N ILE A 40 0.57 -9.36 -13.39
CA ILE A 40 -0.80 -9.75 -13.02
C ILE A 40 -1.72 -8.53 -12.82
N MET A 41 -1.18 -7.44 -12.26
CA MET A 41 -1.90 -6.21 -11.99
C MET A 41 -1.88 -5.22 -13.17
N GLU A 42 -1.16 -5.52 -14.25
CA GLU A 42 -0.93 -4.66 -15.41
C GLU A 42 -0.37 -3.27 -15.05
N ILE A 43 0.60 -3.22 -14.13
CA ILE A 43 1.25 -1.98 -13.68
C ILE A 43 2.76 -2.11 -13.71
N GLN A 44 3.46 -0.98 -13.58
CA GLN A 44 4.92 -1.02 -13.56
C GLN A 44 5.42 -1.67 -12.27
N ARG A 45 6.42 -2.55 -12.37
CA ARG A 45 7.15 -3.08 -11.20
C ARG A 45 7.72 -1.99 -10.29
N SER A 46 8.11 -0.85 -10.86
CA SER A 46 8.53 0.33 -10.09
C SER A 46 7.42 0.86 -9.17
N THR A 47 6.15 0.75 -9.57
CA THR A 47 4.98 1.13 -8.78
C THR A 47 4.81 0.18 -7.60
N ILE A 48 4.88 -1.15 -7.82
CA ILE A 48 4.88 -2.15 -6.75
C ILE A 48 5.95 -1.82 -5.71
N SER A 49 7.19 -1.63 -6.18
CA SER A 49 8.34 -1.34 -5.31
C SER A 49 8.16 -0.05 -4.50
N LYS A 50 7.65 1.03 -5.11
CA LYS A 50 7.43 2.29 -4.38
C LYS A 50 6.32 2.17 -3.33
N ILE A 51 5.27 1.40 -3.61
CA ILE A 51 4.16 1.15 -2.68
C ILE A 51 4.64 0.31 -1.50
N GLU A 52 5.33 -0.81 -1.75
CA GLU A 52 5.84 -1.68 -0.69
C GLU A 52 6.85 -1.00 0.24
N ASN A 53 7.54 0.03 -0.27
CA ASN A 53 8.48 0.84 0.52
C ASN A 53 7.85 2.10 1.14
N GLY A 54 6.53 2.31 1.03
CA GLY A 54 5.85 3.49 1.57
C GLY A 54 6.26 4.83 0.91
N LYS A 55 6.91 4.78 -0.26
CA LYS A 55 7.44 5.95 -0.99
C LYS A 55 6.44 6.56 -1.96
N PHE A 56 5.22 6.02 -2.03
CA PHE A 56 4.19 6.47 -2.94
C PHE A 56 2.88 6.76 -2.21
N SER A 57 2.21 7.84 -2.61
CA SER A 57 0.83 8.07 -2.20
C SER A 57 -0.08 7.16 -3.01
N VAL A 58 -0.27 5.93 -2.52
CA VAL A 58 -1.16 4.95 -3.13
C VAL A 58 -2.61 5.45 -3.08
N SER A 59 -3.34 5.34 -4.20
CA SER A 59 -4.76 5.65 -4.23
C SER A 59 -5.57 4.49 -3.65
N ILE A 60 -6.82 4.77 -3.25
CA ILE A 60 -7.73 3.72 -2.80
C ILE A 60 -7.93 2.67 -3.90
N ASP A 61 -8.05 3.08 -5.17
CA ASP A 61 -8.21 2.16 -6.31
C ASP A 61 -7.07 1.15 -6.39
N TYR A 62 -5.82 1.59 -6.19
CA TYR A 62 -4.68 0.69 -6.12
C TYR A 62 -4.79 -0.24 -4.91
N LEU A 63 -5.13 0.27 -3.72
CA LEU A 63 -5.29 -0.56 -2.53
C LEU A 63 -6.36 -1.64 -2.72
N VAL A 64 -7.49 -1.30 -3.33
CA VAL A 64 -8.56 -2.25 -3.65
C VAL A 64 -8.07 -3.31 -4.63
N LYS A 65 -7.30 -2.93 -5.67
CA LYS A 65 -6.69 -3.90 -6.58
C LYS A 65 -5.73 -4.83 -5.85
N PHE A 66 -4.79 -4.29 -5.06
CA PHE A 66 -3.88 -5.12 -4.25
C PHE A 66 -4.67 -6.06 -3.34
N ALA A 67 -5.72 -5.58 -2.69
CA ALA A 67 -6.55 -6.39 -1.82
C ALA A 67 -7.21 -7.55 -2.57
N TRP A 68 -7.72 -7.30 -3.78
CA TRP A 68 -8.30 -8.34 -4.63
C TRP A 68 -7.26 -9.39 -5.07
N TYR A 69 -6.11 -8.96 -5.61
CA TYR A 69 -5.10 -9.90 -6.12
C TYR A 69 -4.36 -10.67 -5.01
N LEU A 70 -4.25 -10.08 -3.82
CA LEU A 70 -3.53 -10.65 -2.69
C LEU A 70 -4.44 -11.29 -1.64
N ASP A 71 -5.75 -11.42 -1.90
CA ASP A 71 -6.74 -11.91 -0.93
C ASP A 71 -6.62 -11.20 0.44
N LEU A 72 -6.60 -9.87 0.42
CA LEU A 72 -6.65 -9.04 1.63
C LEU A 72 -8.03 -8.39 1.74
N GLU A 73 -8.37 -7.99 2.97
CA GLU A 73 -9.54 -7.19 3.26
C GLU A 73 -9.13 -5.81 3.77
N ILE A 74 -9.79 -4.75 3.28
CA ILE A 74 -9.56 -3.39 3.75
C ILE A 74 -10.60 -3.08 4.81
N ILE A 75 -10.16 -2.95 6.06
CA ILE A 75 -11.02 -2.69 7.21
C ILE A 75 -10.67 -1.33 7.83
N LEU A 76 -11.69 -0.50 8.06
CA LEU A 76 -11.58 0.71 8.87
C LEU A 76 -12.24 0.46 10.22
N LEU A 77 -11.45 0.55 11.29
CA LEU A 77 -11.91 0.37 12.65
C LEU A 77 -11.93 1.73 13.38
N PRO A 78 -12.90 1.95 14.29
CA PRO A 78 -12.86 3.11 15.16
C PRO A 78 -11.59 3.08 16.02
N LYS A 79 -11.01 4.25 16.29
CA LYS A 79 -9.92 4.35 17.26
C LYS A 79 -10.47 4.04 18.65
N GLU A 80 -9.85 3.08 19.32
CA GLU A 80 -10.07 2.87 20.75
C GLU A 80 -9.58 4.12 21.51
N LYS A 81 -10.34 4.53 22.52
CA LYS A 81 -10.06 5.72 23.34
C LYS A 81 -8.96 5.46 24.36
#